data_AF-U2XZ28-F1
#
_entry.id   AF-U2XZ28-F1
#
_cell.length_a   1.000
_cell.length_b   1.000
_cell.length_c   1.000
_cell.angle_alpha   90.00
_cell.angle_beta   90.00
_cell.angle_gamma   90.00
#
_symmetry.space_group_name_H-M   'P 1'
#
loop_
_entity.id
_entity.type
_entity.pdbx_description
1 polymer ?
#
loop_
_entity_poly.entity_id
_entity_poly.type
_entity_poly.pdbx_seq_one_letter_code
_entity_poly.pdbx_strand_id
1 'polypeptide(L)'
;MRRSGGGAAANESMGCQGGWNHMGMPMELQTVIVTKGKEQRVQGNVFVLKKEGYRLYPLDVPLEVRRTVQSEASGVAVVRKLEWEDSRTTVTYELVSLYSTN
;
A
#
# COMPACT_ATOMS: atom_id res chain seq x y z
N MET A 1 -60.88 23.95 37.40
CA MET A 1 -60.95 23.37 36.03
C MET A 1 -59.52 23.33 35.48
N ARG A 2 -58.89 22.13 35.41
CA ARG A 2 -57.75 21.66 34.57
C ARG A 2 -56.47 22.55 34.48
N ARG A 3 -55.21 22.09 34.42
CA ARG A 3 -54.42 20.83 34.46
C ARG A 3 -52.93 21.31 34.53
N SER A 4 -52.09 20.85 35.46
CA SER A 4 -50.97 19.91 35.25
C SER A 4 -50.12 20.04 33.95
N GLY A 5 -48.79 20.12 34.12
CA GLY A 5 -47.76 19.82 33.11
C GLY A 5 -46.68 20.93 33.08
N GLY A 6 -45.44 20.76 33.53
CA GLY A 6 -44.57 19.61 33.32
C GLY A 6 -43.98 19.69 31.91
N GLY A 7 -42.94 20.50 31.71
CA GLY A 7 -42.28 20.68 30.42
C GLY A 7 -40.77 20.75 30.62
N ALA A 8 -40.11 19.66 30.26
CA ALA A 8 -38.70 19.38 30.46
C ALA A 8 -37.78 20.39 29.76
N ALA A 9 -36.63 20.67 30.38
CA ALA A 9 -35.45 21.18 29.70
C ALA A 9 -35.01 20.17 28.63
N ALA A 10 -35.36 20.44 27.38
CA ALA A 10 -34.83 19.68 26.25
C ALA A 10 -33.43 20.22 25.93
N ASN A 11 -32.45 19.44 26.34
CA ASN A 11 -31.06 19.50 25.93
C ASN A 11 -30.99 19.31 24.40
N GLU A 12 -30.88 20.40 23.64
CA GLU A 12 -30.56 20.34 22.22
C GLU A 12 -29.06 20.04 22.08
N SER A 13 -28.75 18.77 22.27
CA SER A 13 -27.54 18.12 21.78
C SER A 13 -27.45 18.39 20.28
N MET A 14 -26.59 19.35 19.89
CA MET A 14 -26.18 19.56 18.51
C MET A 14 -25.46 18.29 18.06
N GLY A 15 -26.22 17.36 17.50
CA GLY A 15 -25.71 16.13 16.91
C GLY A 15 -24.77 16.51 15.77
N CYS A 16 -23.50 16.14 15.90
CA CYS A 16 -22.53 16.13 14.82
C CYS A 16 -23.03 15.18 13.72
N GLN A 17 -23.90 15.66 12.83
CA GLN A 17 -24.22 14.99 11.57
C GLN A 17 -23.09 15.25 10.57
N GLY A 18 -21.90 14.81 10.93
CA GLY A 18 -20.79 14.64 10.00
C GLY A 18 -20.52 13.14 9.97
N GLY A 19 -20.97 12.45 8.93
CA GLY A 19 -20.62 11.05 8.72
C GLY A 19 -19.09 10.94 8.68
N TRP A 20 -18.51 10.32 9.71
CA TRP A 20 -17.11 9.95 9.71
C TRP A 20 -16.93 8.85 8.67
N ASN A 21 -16.68 9.22 7.42
CA ASN A 21 -15.94 8.32 6.55
C ASN A 21 -14.62 8.07 7.27
N HIS A 22 -14.42 6.85 7.76
CA HIS A 22 -13.16 6.44 8.34
C HIS A 22 -12.03 6.87 7.39
N MET A 23 -11.23 7.88 7.78
CA MET A 23 -10.06 8.31 7.02
C MET A 23 -8.97 7.25 7.19
N GLY A 24 -9.14 6.12 6.50
CA GLY A 24 -8.19 5.02 6.49
C GLY A 24 -7.09 5.23 5.44
N MET A 25 -5.94 4.61 5.67
CA MET A 25 -4.87 4.51 4.68
C MET A 25 -5.01 3.14 3.98
N PRO A 26 -5.57 3.06 2.76
CA PRO A 26 -5.68 1.78 2.07
C PRO A 26 -4.29 1.26 1.74
N MET A 27 -4.00 0.05 2.21
CA MET A 27 -2.73 -0.63 1.97
C MET A 27 -2.94 -1.95 1.25
N GLU A 28 -2.00 -2.29 0.38
CA GLU A 28 -1.99 -3.54 -0.37
C GLU A 28 -0.72 -4.33 -0.04
N LEU A 29 -0.85 -5.55 0.49
CA LEU A 29 0.29 -6.45 0.68
C LEU A 29 0.64 -7.14 -0.64
N GLN A 30 1.91 -7.05 -1.02
CA GLN A 30 2.44 -7.65 -2.22
C GLN A 30 3.51 -8.69 -1.87
N THR A 31 3.33 -9.90 -2.38
CA THR A 31 4.27 -11.02 -2.21
C THR A 31 5.13 -11.28 -3.45
N VAL A 32 4.87 -10.54 -4.54
CA VAL A 32 5.60 -10.64 -5.81
C VAL A 32 5.94 -9.24 -6.32
N ILE A 33 7.16 -9.06 -6.80
CA ILE A 33 7.62 -7.79 -7.39
C ILE A 33 7.29 -7.79 -8.89
N VAL A 34 6.14 -7.23 -9.25
CA VAL A 34 5.75 -7.09 -10.66
C VAL A 34 6.30 -5.80 -11.23
N THR A 35 7.30 -5.83 -12.12
CA THR A 35 8.03 -4.61 -12.53
C THR A 35 7.33 -3.79 -13.61
N LYS A 36 6.63 -4.47 -14.54
CA LYS A 36 6.06 -3.87 -15.76
C LYS A 36 7.09 -3.13 -16.64
N GLY A 37 8.38 -3.44 -16.50
CA GLY A 37 9.47 -2.75 -17.21
C GLY A 37 9.70 -1.31 -16.75
N LYS A 38 9.25 -0.96 -15.53
CA LYS A 38 9.35 0.39 -14.94
C LYS A 38 10.42 0.50 -13.85
N GLU A 39 11.14 -0.58 -13.59
CA GLU A 39 12.26 -0.64 -12.68
C GLU A 39 13.44 0.18 -13.22
N GLN A 40 14.16 0.84 -12.31
CA GLN A 40 15.35 1.62 -12.63
C GLN A 40 16.53 1.05 -11.86
N ARG A 41 17.60 0.69 -12.57
CA ARG A 41 18.85 0.24 -11.94
C ARG A 41 19.57 1.45 -11.37
N VAL A 42 19.91 1.40 -10.07
CA VAL A 42 20.59 2.50 -9.38
C VAL A 42 22.07 2.21 -9.23
N GLN A 43 22.43 1.01 -8.76
CA GLN A 43 23.82 0.59 -8.56
C GLN A 43 23.92 -0.92 -8.46
N GLY A 44 24.92 -1.53 -9.11
CA GLY A 44 25.15 -2.97 -8.98
C GLY A 44 23.87 -3.76 -9.31
N ASN A 45 23.41 -4.64 -8.42
CA ASN A 45 22.15 -5.37 -8.60
C ASN A 45 20.96 -4.71 -7.88
N VAL A 46 21.06 -3.44 -7.51
CA VAL A 46 20.01 -2.69 -6.83
C VAL A 46 19.16 -1.92 -7.82
N PHE A 47 17.85 -2.10 -7.69
CA PHE A 47 16.81 -1.50 -8.52
C PHE A 47 15.79 -0.77 -7.65
N VAL A 48 15.16 0.23 -8.25
CA VAL A 48 14.07 1.01 -7.68
C VAL A 48 12.83 0.90 -8.55
N LEU A 49 11.68 0.70 -7.92
CA LEU A 49 10.39 0.61 -8.60
C LEU A 49 9.36 1.48 -7.87
N LYS A 50 8.75 2.40 -8.61
CA LYS A 50 7.67 3.26 -8.09
C LYS A 50 6.30 2.66 -8.40
N LYS A 51 5.42 2.69 -7.41
CA LYS A 51 4.06 2.15 -7.46
C LYS A 51 3.05 3.17 -6.94
N GLU A 52 1.90 3.21 -7.58
CA GLU A 52 0.74 3.95 -7.05
C GLU A 52 0.12 3.17 -5.88
N GLY A 53 -0.33 3.93 -4.87
CA GLY A 53 -0.86 3.44 -3.61
C GLY A 53 0.21 3.07 -2.58
N TYR A 54 -0.24 2.88 -1.35
CA TYR A 54 0.59 2.38 -0.25
C TYR A 54 0.64 0.86 -0.30
N ARG A 55 1.84 0.32 -0.53
CA ARG A 55 2.07 -1.11 -0.72
C ARG A 55 3.08 -1.60 0.28
N LEU A 56 2.74 -2.73 0.90
CA LEU A 56 3.63 -3.46 1.78
C LEU A 56 4.32 -4.56 0.99
N TYR A 57 5.58 -4.77 1.30
CA TYR A 57 6.35 -5.92 0.84
C TYR A 57 7.08 -6.51 2.05
N PRO A 58 7.22 -7.84 2.13
CA PRO A 58 8.17 -8.45 3.03
C PRO A 58 9.58 -7.89 2.80
N LEU A 59 10.23 -7.43 3.86
CA LEU A 59 11.63 -6.97 3.83
C LEU A 59 12.58 -8.12 4.12
N ASP A 60 13.76 -8.07 3.52
CA ASP A 60 14.88 -9.00 3.79
C ASP A 60 14.60 -10.49 3.56
N VAL A 61 13.53 -10.80 2.84
CA VAL A 61 13.22 -12.16 2.38
C VAL A 61 13.19 -12.23 0.85
N PRO A 62 13.54 -13.38 0.24
CA PRO A 62 13.49 -13.55 -1.21
C PRO A 62 12.05 -13.53 -1.73
N LEU A 63 11.78 -12.71 -2.75
CA LEU A 63 10.51 -12.61 -3.46
C LEU A 63 10.75 -12.81 -4.96
N GLU A 64 9.76 -13.40 -5.63
CA GLU A 64 9.79 -13.50 -7.09
C GLU A 64 9.67 -12.12 -7.74
N VAL A 65 10.41 -11.94 -8.84
CA VAL A 65 10.32 -10.79 -9.72
C VAL A 65 9.66 -11.23 -11.02
N ARG A 66 8.62 -10.51 -11.46
CA ARG A 66 7.88 -10.80 -12.70
C ARG A 66 7.72 -9.54 -13.54
N ARG A 67 7.68 -9.68 -14.88
CA ARG A 67 7.39 -8.53 -15.76
C ARG A 67 5.92 -8.14 -15.69
N THR A 68 5.00 -9.11 -15.71
CA THR A 68 3.55 -8.90 -15.54
C THR A 68 3.02 -9.85 -14.47
N VAL A 69 1.75 -9.71 -14.06
CA VAL A 69 1.17 -10.59 -13.03
C VAL A 69 1.11 -12.04 -13.51
N GLN A 70 0.81 -12.24 -14.81
CA GLN A 70 0.66 -13.55 -15.43
C GLN A 70 1.95 -14.07 -16.08
N SER A 71 3.03 -13.29 -16.14
CA SER A 71 4.28 -13.78 -16.71
C SER A 71 4.94 -14.79 -15.80
N GLU A 72 5.78 -15.64 -16.40
CA GLU A 72 6.78 -16.39 -15.67
C GLU A 72 7.67 -15.47 -14.83
N ALA A 73 8.25 -16.04 -13.77
CA ALA A 73 9.24 -15.35 -12.97
C ALA A 73 10.49 -15.05 -13.80
N SER A 74 10.94 -13.80 -13.72
CA SER A 74 12.17 -13.32 -14.36
C SER A 74 13.38 -13.49 -13.44
N GLY A 75 13.17 -13.72 -12.14
CA GLY A 75 14.22 -13.92 -11.16
C GLY A 75 13.72 -13.80 -9.73
N VAL A 76 14.66 -13.66 -8.81
CA VAL A 76 14.41 -13.50 -7.36
C VAL A 76 15.14 -12.26 -6.87
N ALA A 77 14.47 -11.48 -6.02
CA ALA A 77 15.04 -10.30 -5.40
C ALA A 77 14.67 -10.20 -3.91
N VAL A 78 15.42 -9.39 -3.18
CA VAL A 78 15.15 -9.07 -1.77
C VAL A 78 14.83 -7.58 -1.68
N VAL A 79 13.69 -7.23 -1.09
CA VAL A 79 13.34 -5.82 -0.83
C VAL A 79 14.18 -5.33 0.36
N ARG A 80 14.91 -4.24 0.15
CA ARG A 80 15.81 -3.63 1.15
C ARG A 80 15.24 -2.35 1.77
N LYS A 81 14.37 -1.64 1.04
CA LYS A 81 13.77 -0.40 1.52
C LYS A 81 12.39 -0.19 0.90
N LEU A 82 11.47 0.27 1.73
CA LEU A 82 10.18 0.81 1.32
C LEU A 82 10.07 2.26 1.77
N GLU A 83 9.60 3.11 0.87
CA GLU A 83 9.32 4.51 1.16
C GLU A 83 7.92 4.83 0.67
N TRP A 84 7.13 5.48 1.52
CA TRP A 84 5.80 5.96 1.19
C TRP A 84 5.77 7.47 1.20
N GLU A 85 5.37 8.05 0.09
CA GLU A 85 5.30 9.50 -0.12
C GLU A 85 4.27 9.77 -1.24
N ASP A 86 3.50 10.84 -1.12
CA ASP A 86 2.57 11.29 -2.17
C ASP A 86 1.66 10.20 -2.76
N SER A 87 1.07 9.37 -1.88
CA SER A 87 0.22 8.23 -2.29
C SER A 87 0.91 7.20 -3.18
N ARG A 88 2.24 7.10 -3.06
CA ARG A 88 3.07 6.14 -3.79
C ARG A 88 3.94 5.33 -2.85
N THR A 89 4.36 4.19 -3.36
CA THR A 89 5.39 3.35 -2.76
C THR A 89 6.61 3.31 -3.67
N THR A 90 7.76 3.67 -3.13
CA THR A 90 9.06 3.43 -3.75
C THR A 90 9.66 2.18 -3.11
N VAL A 91 9.85 1.14 -3.93
CA VAL A 91 10.43 -0.14 -3.54
C VAL A 91 11.87 -0.17 -4.02
N THR A 92 12.83 -0.28 -3.10
CA THR A 92 14.23 -0.56 -3.44
C THR A 92 14.52 -2.02 -3.17
N TYR A 93 14.95 -2.74 -4.18
CA TYR A 93 15.23 -4.18 -4.09
C TYR A 93 16.57 -4.53 -4.73
N GLU A 94 17.17 -5.59 -4.21
CA GLU A 94 18.41 -6.17 -4.72
C GLU A 94 18.06 -7.46 -5.46
N LEU A 95 18.43 -7.54 -6.74
CA LEU A 95 18.25 -8.74 -7.55
C LEU A 95 19.31 -9.78 -7.18
N VAL A 96 18.85 -10.94 -6.73
CA VAL A 96 19.69 -12.04 -6.25
C VAL A 96 19.98 -13.05 -7.35
N SER A 97 18.97 -13.38 -8.16
CA SER A 97 19.13 -14.30 -9.28
C SER A 97 18.21 -13.93 -10.44
N LEU A 98 18.62 -14.32 -11.65
CA LEU A 98 17.79 -14.26 -12.85
C LEU A 98 17.42 -15.67 -13.25
N TYR A 99 16.17 -15.84 -13.67
CA TYR A 99 15.76 -17.04 -14.38
C TYR A 99 16.03 -16.80 -15.86
N SER A 100 16.83 -17.69 -16.46
CA SER A 100 17.12 -17.62 -17.89
C SER A 100 15.84 -17.90 -18.66
N THR A 101 15.33 -16.92 -19.40
CA THR A 101 14.45 -17.19 -20.54
C THR A 101 15.33 -17.67 -21.69
N ASN A 102 15.27 -18.96 -22.01
CA ASN A 102 15.76 -19.52 -23.27
C ASN A 102 15.02 -18.89 -24.46
#